data_AF-A0A0D2H447-F1
#
_entry.id   AF-A0A0D2H447-F1
#
_cell.length_a   1.000
_cell.length_b   1.000
_cell.length_c   1.000
_cell.angle_alpha   90.00
_cell.angle_beta   90.00
_cell.angle_gamma   90.00
#
_symmetry.space_group_name_H-M   'P 1'
#
loop_
_entity.id
_entity.type
_entity.pdbx_description
1 polymer ?
#
loop_
_entity_poly.entity_id
_entity_poly.type
_entity_poly.pdbx_seq_one_letter_code
_entity_poly.pdbx_strand_id
1 'polypeptide(L)'
;MLPPGSGAVDPEDRKIIEKLAKLQNMYTQIGDLRTLLPEKLINPARTALDHPGNYEPAKLAAYLQTAAQAGSRDVERFKKDWHSDDVRELWQTVHANDLPQGGDAWAFDYASLLRDAAANEQTSITAKDASNEFQPPSDAEIAKTVDDFRARHPEVKIHVANEPSLLPIDITVSRFGFRVEKSQSLGGPAFNVIDKSGAEASGVYDVRADVVQSIQESKETARLGDLLEMIYSYHDLMARPCDKCKKLLDTKKLKMPVIRQANPSTQGEQQPPFLALHRACS
;
A
#
# COMPACT_ATOMS: atom_id res chain seq x y z
N MET A 1 28.21 2.81 -27.37
CA MET A 1 28.28 1.72 -26.36
C MET A 1 28.29 2.37 -24.99
N LEU A 2 27.20 2.21 -24.23
CA LEU A 2 27.10 2.52 -22.80
C LEU A 2 26.50 1.28 -22.11
N PRO A 3 26.98 0.89 -20.92
CA PRO A 3 26.49 -0.31 -20.25
C PRO A 3 25.12 -0.09 -19.58
N PRO A 4 24.34 -1.16 -19.37
CA PRO A 4 23.01 -1.10 -18.77
C PRO A 4 23.08 -0.80 -17.26
N GLY A 5 22.16 0.05 -16.81
CA GLY A 5 22.06 0.58 -15.45
C GLY A 5 21.90 -0.52 -14.40
N SER A 6 22.88 -0.57 -13.51
CA SER A 6 22.84 -1.30 -12.25
C SER A 6 21.66 -0.81 -11.41
N GLY A 7 20.89 -1.71 -10.80
CA GLY A 7 19.79 -1.41 -9.87
C GLY A 7 20.26 -0.81 -8.53
N ALA A 8 21.34 -0.04 -8.55
CA ALA A 8 21.77 0.77 -7.43
C ALA A 8 21.14 2.16 -7.61
N VAL A 9 20.37 2.60 -6.62
CA VAL A 9 20.01 4.02 -6.49
C VAL A 9 21.31 4.81 -6.52
N ASP A 10 21.41 5.78 -7.42
CA ASP A 10 22.59 6.63 -7.53
C ASP A 10 22.90 7.24 -6.14
N PRO A 11 24.16 7.30 -5.69
CA PRO A 11 24.50 7.82 -4.38
C PRO A 11 23.98 9.24 -4.11
N GLU A 12 23.74 10.05 -5.15
CA GLU A 12 23.12 11.37 -5.02
C GLU A 12 21.60 11.27 -4.80
N ASP A 13 20.92 10.36 -5.52
CA ASP A 13 19.49 10.08 -5.34
C ASP A 13 19.19 9.51 -3.95
N ARG A 14 20.09 8.70 -3.39
CA ARG A 14 19.96 8.16 -2.03
C ARG A 14 19.90 9.27 -0.99
N LYS A 15 20.78 10.27 -1.08
CA LYS A 15 20.79 11.42 -0.15
C LYS A 15 19.50 12.24 -0.26
N ILE A 16 18.94 12.36 -1.46
CA ILE A 16 17.67 13.05 -1.67
C ILE A 16 16.52 12.27 -1.04
N ILE A 17 16.46 10.95 -1.24
CA ILE A 17 15.43 10.09 -0.65
C ILE A 17 15.54 10.11 0.90
N GLU A 18 16.75 10.10 1.46
CA GLU A 18 16.98 10.25 2.92
C GLU A 18 16.44 11.58 3.44
N LYS A 19 16.74 12.68 2.74
CA LYS A 19 16.24 14.02 3.06
C LYS A 19 14.71 14.09 2.98
N LEU A 20 14.10 13.50 1.95
CA LEU A 20 12.65 13.45 1.77
C LEU A 20 11.96 12.57 2.83
N ALA A 21 12.50 11.40 3.15
CA ALA A 21 12.00 10.54 4.22
C ALA A 21 12.03 11.26 5.57
N LYS A 22 13.08 12.06 5.84
CA LYS A 22 13.17 12.86 7.07
C LYS A 22 12.06 13.91 7.13
N LEU A 23 11.80 14.63 6.04
CA LEU A 23 10.71 15.61 5.97
C LEU A 23 9.33 14.97 6.13
N GLN A 24 9.10 13.80 5.50
CA GLN A 24 7.85 13.05 5.62
C GLN A 24 7.60 12.56 7.05
N ASN A 25 8.64 12.05 7.71
CA ASN A 25 8.58 11.66 9.11
C ASN A 25 8.23 12.86 10.01
N MET A 26 8.83 14.03 9.77
CA MET A 26 8.50 15.24 10.54
C MET A 26 7.06 15.72 10.29
N TYR A 27 6.58 15.64 9.05
CA TYR A 27 5.19 15.94 8.74
C TYR A 27 4.22 15.04 9.52
N THR A 28 4.53 13.73 9.59
CA THR A 28 3.76 12.74 10.36
C THR A 28 3.77 13.07 11.85
N GLN A 29 4.94 13.37 12.43
CA GLN A 29 5.07 13.76 13.84
C GLN A 29 4.25 15.02 14.17
N ILE A 30 4.23 16.02 13.29
CA ILE A 30 3.39 17.22 13.49
C ILE A 30 1.90 16.85 13.48
N GLY A 31 1.48 15.95 12.58
CA GLY A 31 0.12 15.40 12.56
C GLY A 31 -0.24 14.77 13.91
N ASP A 32 0.59 13.85 14.39
CA ASP A 32 0.37 13.15 15.67
C ASP A 32 0.31 14.13 16.85
N LEU A 33 1.24 15.10 16.91
CA LEU A 33 1.26 16.12 17.96
C LEU A 33 0.02 17.01 17.95
N ARG A 34 -0.54 17.33 16.78
CA ARG A 34 -1.79 18.08 16.67
C ARG A 34 -2.98 17.29 17.20
N THR A 35 -2.97 15.96 17.12
CA THR A 35 -4.05 15.11 17.64
C THR A 35 -3.95 14.85 19.14
N LEU A 36 -2.77 15.05 19.75
CA LEU A 36 -2.52 14.73 21.16
C LEU A 36 -3.53 15.36 22.13
N LEU A 37 -3.76 16.67 22.02
CA LEU A 37 -4.72 17.36 22.86
C LEU A 37 -6.17 17.01 22.50
N PRO A 38 -6.66 17.29 21.27
CA PRO A 38 -8.07 17.08 20.95
C PRO A 38 -8.47 15.60 21.04
N GLU A 39 -7.71 14.70 20.42
CA GLU A 39 -8.13 13.30 20.28
C GLU A 39 -7.70 12.39 21.43
N LYS A 40 -6.49 12.57 21.96
CA LYS A 40 -5.94 11.64 22.97
C LYS A 40 -6.21 12.06 24.41
N LEU A 41 -6.41 13.36 24.68
CA LEU A 41 -6.58 13.87 26.04
C LEU A 41 -7.98 14.44 26.29
N ILE A 42 -8.47 15.31 25.41
CA ILE A 42 -9.73 16.04 25.61
C ILE A 42 -10.94 15.17 25.26
N ASN A 43 -10.98 14.56 24.08
CA ASN A 43 -12.13 13.75 23.65
C ASN A 43 -12.42 12.56 24.59
N PRO A 44 -11.42 11.81 25.08
CA PRO A 44 -11.67 10.71 26.02
C PRO A 44 -12.23 11.21 27.36
N ALA A 45 -11.72 12.33 27.87
CA ALA A 45 -12.23 12.95 29.09
C ALA A 45 -13.68 13.46 28.90
N ARG A 46 -13.96 14.10 27.77
CA ARG A 46 -15.30 14.59 27.42
C ARG A 46 -16.31 13.45 27.26
N THR A 47 -15.93 12.40 26.54
CA THR A 47 -16.78 11.22 26.32
C THR A 47 -17.15 10.55 27.64
N ALA A 48 -16.21 10.49 28.58
CA ALA A 48 -16.45 9.94 29.91
C ALA A 48 -17.34 10.84 30.79
N LEU A 49 -17.26 12.17 30.63
CA LEU A 49 -18.19 13.12 31.28
C LEU A 49 -19.61 12.98 30.72
N ASP A 50 -19.74 12.83 29.40
CA ASP A 50 -21.03 12.68 28.72
C ASP A 50 -21.68 11.31 29.01
N HIS A 51 -20.88 10.28 29.32
CA HIS A 51 -21.33 8.89 29.55
C HIS A 51 -20.65 8.23 30.77
N PRO A 52 -20.93 8.68 32.01
CA PRO A 52 -20.22 8.24 33.21
C PRO A 52 -20.41 6.75 33.54
N GLY A 53 -21.47 6.11 33.04
CA GLY A 53 -21.73 4.67 33.25
C GLY A 53 -20.94 3.72 32.35
N ASN A 54 -20.31 4.23 31.29
CA ASN A 54 -19.60 3.41 30.29
C ASN A 54 -18.08 3.37 30.51
N TYR A 55 -17.58 4.08 31.52
CA TYR A 55 -16.15 4.21 31.77
C TYR A 55 -15.79 3.86 33.20
N GLU A 56 -14.73 3.08 33.35
CA GLU A 56 -14.11 2.83 34.64
C GLU A 56 -13.11 3.97 34.92
N PRO A 57 -13.32 4.79 35.98
CA PRO A 57 -12.50 5.98 36.22
C PRO A 57 -11.01 5.70 36.33
N ALA A 58 -10.63 4.56 36.94
CA ALA A 58 -9.23 4.15 37.09
C ALA A 58 -8.56 3.87 35.73
N LYS A 59 -9.28 3.23 34.79
CA LYS A 59 -8.77 2.95 33.44
C LYS A 59 -8.61 4.22 32.61
N LEU A 60 -9.56 5.15 32.72
CA LEU A 60 -9.48 6.44 32.05
C LEU A 60 -8.29 7.27 32.57
N ALA A 61 -8.10 7.34 33.89
CA ALA A 61 -6.99 8.05 34.49
C ALA A 61 -5.64 7.46 34.03
N ALA A 62 -5.50 6.13 34.03
CA ALA A 62 -4.30 5.45 33.54
C ALA A 62 -4.05 5.72 32.04
N TYR A 63 -5.10 5.70 31.21
CA TYR A 63 -5.00 6.03 29.80
C TYR A 63 -4.53 7.47 29.57
N LEU A 64 -5.15 8.45 30.23
CA LEU A 64 -4.80 9.87 30.09
C LEU A 64 -3.37 10.14 30.58
N GLN A 65 -2.97 9.53 31.69
CA GLN A 65 -1.60 9.62 32.20
C GLN A 65 -0.59 9.06 31.18
N THR A 66 -0.88 7.89 30.61
CA THR A 66 -0.03 7.27 29.59
C THR A 66 0.06 8.13 28.34
N ALA A 67 -1.08 8.65 27.86
CA ALA A 67 -1.15 9.53 26.70
C ALA A 67 -0.38 10.84 26.91
N ALA A 68 -0.51 11.46 28.10
CA ALA A 68 0.22 12.68 28.45
C ALA A 68 1.73 12.45 28.55
N GLN A 69 2.16 11.34 29.18
CA GLN A 69 3.57 10.98 29.28
C GLN A 69 4.17 10.64 27.91
N ALA A 70 3.45 9.89 27.07
CA ALA A 70 3.87 9.59 25.71
C ALA A 70 3.99 10.88 24.89
N GLY A 71 2.94 11.70 24.87
CA GLY A 71 2.93 12.97 24.16
C GLY A 71 4.03 13.93 24.60
N SER A 72 4.32 14.02 25.90
CA SER A 72 5.44 14.84 26.39
C SER A 72 6.79 14.37 25.85
N ARG A 73 7.03 13.05 25.77
CA ARG A 73 8.25 12.50 25.17
C ARG A 73 8.31 12.76 23.67
N ASP A 74 7.17 12.65 22.99
CA ASP A 74 7.08 12.88 21.55
C ASP A 74 7.34 14.35 21.19
N VAL A 75 6.84 15.30 22.01
CA VAL A 75 7.16 16.73 21.88
C VAL A 75 8.65 17.00 22.06
N GLU A 76 9.28 16.42 23.09
CA GLU A 76 10.72 16.62 23.33
C GLU A 76 11.57 16.00 22.22
N ARG A 77 11.18 14.82 21.72
CA ARG A 77 11.83 14.19 20.57
C ARG A 77 11.69 15.06 19.32
N PHE A 78 10.48 15.49 18.99
CA PHE A 78 10.24 16.36 17.84
C PHE A 78 11.04 17.66 17.95
N LYS A 79 11.07 18.29 19.13
CA LYS A 79 11.86 19.49 19.39
C LYS A 79 13.33 19.24 19.13
N LYS A 80 13.90 18.13 19.62
CA LYS A 80 15.30 17.77 19.38
C LYS A 80 15.57 17.58 17.88
N ASP A 81 14.71 16.85 17.19
CA ASP A 81 14.88 16.53 15.77
C ASP A 81 14.70 17.78 14.90
N TRP A 82 13.74 18.64 15.23
CA TRP A 82 13.47 19.91 14.55
C TRP A 82 14.66 20.88 14.64
N HIS A 83 15.37 20.89 15.77
CA HIS A 83 16.56 21.72 15.97
C HIS A 83 17.86 21.06 15.52
N SER A 84 17.82 19.85 14.95
CA SER A 84 19.01 19.18 14.43
C SER A 84 19.61 19.96 13.25
N ASP A 85 20.94 19.89 13.12
CA ASP A 85 21.67 20.63 12.08
C ASP A 85 21.24 20.18 10.68
N ASP A 86 21.01 18.89 10.48
CA ASP A 86 20.48 18.31 9.24
C ASP A 86 19.13 18.92 8.82
N VAL A 87 18.20 19.12 9.76
CA VAL A 87 16.87 19.68 9.46
C VAL A 87 17.00 21.16 9.15
N ARG A 88 17.91 21.86 9.82
CA ARG A 88 18.21 23.27 9.53
C ARG A 88 18.79 23.44 8.12
N GLU A 89 19.71 22.57 7.72
CA GLU A 89 20.28 22.55 6.35
C GLU A 89 19.20 22.24 5.30
N LEU A 90 18.33 21.27 5.58
CA LEU A 90 17.17 20.93 4.76
C LEU A 90 16.25 22.14 4.54
N TRP A 91 15.89 22.84 5.61
CA TRP A 91 15.06 24.04 5.50
C TRP A 91 15.73 25.17 4.73
N GLN A 92 17.05 25.35 4.88
CA GLN A 92 17.78 26.34 4.06
C GLN A 92 17.74 25.98 2.58
N THR A 93 17.87 24.69 2.24
CA THR A 93 17.77 24.19 0.86
C THR A 93 16.38 24.41 0.27
N VAL A 94 15.32 24.14 1.05
CA VAL A 94 13.94 24.35 0.62
C VAL A 94 13.62 25.84 0.45
N HIS A 95 14.05 26.71 1.36
CA HIS A 95 13.81 28.17 1.25
C HIS A 95 14.60 28.84 0.13
N ALA A 96 15.74 28.27 -0.27
CA ALA A 96 16.57 28.81 -1.35
C ALA A 96 16.04 28.49 -2.76
N ASN A 97 15.08 27.56 -2.88
CA ASN A 97 14.55 27.11 -4.16
C ASN A 97 13.03 27.36 -4.22
N ASP A 98 12.57 28.09 -5.24
CA ASP A 98 11.13 28.24 -5.53
C ASP A 98 10.57 26.93 -6.10
N LEU A 99 10.22 26.01 -5.20
CA LEU A 99 9.60 24.74 -5.55
C LEU A 99 8.08 24.91 -5.59
N PRO A 100 7.40 24.51 -6.67
CA PRO A 100 5.94 24.60 -6.75
C PRO A 100 5.31 23.76 -5.64
N GLN A 101 4.36 24.34 -4.90
CA GLN A 101 3.58 23.59 -3.93
C GLN A 101 2.66 22.61 -4.67
N GLY A 102 3.12 21.37 -4.79
CA GLY A 102 2.34 20.28 -5.37
C GLY A 102 1.11 19.97 -4.52
N GLY A 103 -0.01 19.66 -5.18
CA GLY A 103 -1.31 19.42 -4.55
C GLY A 103 -1.42 18.15 -3.71
N ASP A 104 -0.36 17.33 -3.66
CA ASP A 104 -0.24 16.20 -2.75
C ASP A 104 1.18 16.18 -2.16
N ALA A 105 1.28 16.23 -0.83
CA ALA A 105 2.56 16.51 -0.15
C ALA A 105 3.56 15.35 -0.28
N TRP A 106 3.09 14.13 -0.54
CA TRP A 106 3.93 12.92 -0.59
C TRP A 106 3.37 11.91 -1.60
N ALA A 107 4.07 11.69 -2.72
CA ALA A 107 3.68 10.67 -3.71
C ALA A 107 4.10 9.25 -3.31
N PHE A 108 5.07 9.11 -2.40
CA PHE A 108 5.68 7.85 -2.00
C PHE A 108 5.98 7.82 -0.49
N ASP A 109 6.10 6.61 0.08
CA ASP A 109 6.69 6.39 1.39
C ASP A 109 8.22 6.26 1.23
N TYR A 110 8.91 7.37 1.44
CA TYR A 110 10.37 7.45 1.25
C TYR A 110 11.13 6.64 2.30
N ALA A 111 10.55 6.39 3.49
CA ALA A 111 11.16 5.54 4.49
C ALA A 111 11.14 4.06 4.07
N SER A 112 10.09 3.63 3.37
CA SER A 112 10.04 2.29 2.77
C SER A 112 11.06 2.13 1.64
N LEU A 113 11.22 3.13 0.77
CA LEU A 113 12.23 3.12 -0.29
C LEU A 113 13.66 2.93 0.25
N LEU A 114 14.00 3.55 1.39
CA LEU A 114 15.32 3.39 2.03
C LEU A 114 15.53 2.00 2.64
N ARG A 115 14.48 1.42 3.23
CA ARG A 115 14.53 0.06 3.78
C ARG A 115 14.72 -0.96 2.68
N ASP A 116 14.03 -0.78 1.56
CA ASP A 116 14.15 -1.64 0.39
C ASP A 116 15.55 -1.53 -0.22
N ALA A 117 16.11 -0.32 -0.33
CA ALA A 117 17.48 -0.10 -0.80
C ALA A 117 18.53 -0.74 0.13
N ALA A 118 18.40 -0.61 1.45
CA ALA A 118 19.32 -1.21 2.41
C ALA A 118 19.24 -2.76 2.44
N ALA A 119 18.03 -3.31 2.31
CA ALA A 119 17.81 -4.75 2.24
C ALA A 119 18.44 -5.37 0.98
N ASN A 120 18.44 -4.64 -0.13
CA ASN A 120 19.09 -5.04 -1.38
C ASN A 120 20.63 -5.00 -1.31
N GLU A 121 21.22 -4.09 -0.52
CA GLU A 121 22.67 -4.02 -0.30
C GLU A 121 23.19 -5.16 0.59
N GLN A 122 22.45 -5.57 1.62
CA GLN A 122 22.87 -6.65 2.54
C GLN A 122 22.74 -8.06 1.96
N THR A 123 21.77 -8.28 1.06
CA THR A 123 21.60 -9.57 0.36
C THR A 123 22.66 -9.82 -0.71
N SER A 124 23.30 -8.76 -1.22
CA SER A 124 24.41 -8.88 -2.19
C SER A 124 25.67 -9.53 -1.60
N ILE A 125 25.84 -9.56 -0.27
CA ILE A 125 27.03 -10.12 0.41
C ILE A 125 26.81 -11.59 0.81
N THR A 126 25.57 -12.06 0.93
CA THR A 126 25.23 -13.42 1.41
C THR A 126 24.67 -14.37 0.35
N ALA A 127 24.35 -13.88 -0.86
CA ALA A 127 23.80 -14.68 -1.96
C ALA A 127 24.86 -15.42 -2.80
N LYS A 128 25.75 -16.20 -2.17
CA LYS A 128 26.59 -17.18 -2.90
C LYS A 128 26.22 -18.64 -2.68
N ASP A 129 25.36 -18.95 -1.71
CA ASP A 129 24.96 -20.33 -1.42
C ASP A 129 23.46 -20.43 -1.16
N ALA A 130 22.67 -20.59 -2.23
CA ALA A 130 21.44 -21.39 -2.27
C ALA A 130 20.71 -21.13 -3.60
N SER A 131 21.20 -21.75 -4.68
CA SER A 131 20.43 -21.89 -5.91
C SER A 131 19.28 -22.88 -5.68
N ASN A 132 18.05 -22.39 -5.75
CA ASN A 132 16.96 -23.14 -6.35
C ASN A 132 16.19 -22.18 -7.25
N GLU A 133 16.37 -22.35 -8.54
CA GLU A 133 15.95 -21.44 -9.61
C GLU A 133 14.42 -21.32 -9.69
N PHE A 134 13.89 -20.14 -9.39
CA PHE A 134 12.67 -19.67 -10.06
C PHE A 134 13.11 -18.55 -11.01
N GLN A 135 13.29 -18.90 -12.28
CA GLN A 135 13.65 -17.94 -13.31
C GLN A 135 12.50 -16.93 -13.48
N PRO A 136 12.80 -15.61 -13.60
CA PRO A 136 11.78 -14.62 -13.87
C PRO A 136 11.10 -14.92 -15.22
N PRO A 137 9.76 -14.78 -15.34
CA PRO A 137 9.05 -15.09 -16.56
C PRO A 137 9.55 -14.23 -17.71
N SER A 138 9.74 -14.87 -18.86
CA SER A 138 10.15 -14.25 -20.12
C SER A 138 9.02 -13.39 -20.71
N ASP A 139 9.37 -12.42 -21.54
CA ASP A 139 8.38 -11.57 -22.23
C ASP A 139 7.41 -12.41 -23.09
N ALA A 140 7.87 -13.50 -23.69
CA ALA A 140 7.00 -14.43 -24.41
C ALA A 140 5.93 -15.09 -23.52
N GLU A 141 6.28 -15.43 -22.27
CA GLU A 141 5.34 -16.00 -21.31
C GLU A 141 4.34 -14.95 -20.80
N ILE A 142 4.79 -13.69 -20.63
CA ILE A 142 3.93 -12.56 -20.28
C ILE A 142 2.92 -12.31 -21.40
N ALA A 143 3.39 -12.22 -22.65
CA ALA A 143 2.53 -12.02 -23.83
C ALA A 143 1.46 -13.11 -23.92
N LYS A 144 1.87 -14.38 -23.85
CA LYS A 144 0.95 -15.52 -23.87
C LYS A 144 -0.09 -15.44 -22.75
N THR A 145 0.34 -15.14 -21.52
CA THR A 145 -0.57 -15.03 -20.37
C THR A 145 -1.60 -13.92 -20.55
N VAL A 146 -1.19 -12.77 -21.08
CA VAL A 146 -2.09 -11.65 -21.37
C VAL A 146 -3.08 -12.00 -22.48
N ASP A 147 -2.64 -12.68 -23.53
CA ASP A 147 -3.52 -13.09 -24.63
C ASP A 147 -4.51 -14.19 -24.22
N ASP A 148 -4.06 -15.18 -23.44
CA ASP A 148 -4.92 -16.21 -22.83
C ASP A 148 -5.97 -15.57 -21.89
N PHE A 149 -5.61 -14.51 -21.18
CA PHE A 149 -6.54 -13.74 -20.35
C PHE A 149 -7.54 -12.93 -21.19
N ARG A 150 -7.09 -12.23 -22.24
CA ARG A 150 -7.98 -11.51 -23.18
C ARG A 150 -9.01 -12.44 -23.83
N ALA A 151 -8.58 -13.65 -24.19
CA ALA A 151 -9.46 -14.65 -24.78
C ALA A 151 -10.56 -15.13 -23.80
N ARG A 152 -10.23 -15.22 -22.49
CA ARG A 152 -11.18 -15.64 -21.45
C ARG A 152 -12.09 -14.52 -20.95
N HIS A 153 -11.64 -13.27 -20.99
CA HIS A 153 -12.35 -12.10 -20.49
C HIS A 153 -12.38 -10.96 -21.52
N PRO A 154 -13.09 -11.13 -22.66
CA PRO A 154 -13.11 -10.13 -23.73
C PRO A 154 -13.73 -8.77 -23.32
N GLU A 155 -14.49 -8.74 -22.24
CA GLU A 155 -15.09 -7.53 -21.67
C GLU A 155 -14.10 -6.64 -20.90
N VAL A 156 -12.92 -7.16 -20.55
CA VAL A 156 -11.91 -6.46 -19.76
C VAL A 156 -10.97 -5.67 -20.66
N LYS A 157 -10.78 -4.38 -20.35
CA LYS A 157 -9.84 -3.53 -21.09
C LYS A 157 -8.43 -3.69 -20.51
N ILE A 158 -7.55 -4.34 -21.26
CA ILE A 158 -6.14 -4.54 -20.88
C ILE A 158 -5.20 -3.93 -21.92
N HIS A 159 -4.45 -2.92 -21.49
CA HIS A 159 -3.45 -2.21 -22.30
C HIS A 159 -2.06 -2.60 -21.81
N VAL A 160 -1.22 -3.03 -22.73
CA VAL A 160 0.18 -3.34 -22.49
C VAL A 160 0.99 -2.19 -23.08
N ALA A 161 1.94 -1.63 -22.32
CA ALA A 161 2.85 -0.61 -22.86
C ALA A 161 3.65 -1.21 -24.04
N ASN A 162 3.80 -0.46 -25.13
CA ASN A 162 4.44 -0.95 -26.35
C ASN A 162 5.97 -0.75 -26.31
N GLU A 163 6.68 -1.86 -26.59
CA GLU A 163 8.10 -2.09 -26.97
C GLU A 163 9.19 -1.13 -26.46
N PRO A 164 10.19 -1.63 -25.70
CA PRO A 164 10.63 -3.04 -25.65
C PRO A 164 10.15 -3.87 -24.43
N SER A 165 9.24 -3.38 -23.59
CA SER A 165 8.80 -4.09 -22.37
C SER A 165 7.28 -4.28 -22.30
N LEU A 166 6.83 -5.52 -22.05
CA LEU A 166 5.41 -5.88 -21.89
C LEU A 166 4.82 -5.54 -20.50
N LEU A 167 5.58 -4.82 -19.68
CA LEU A 167 5.16 -4.24 -18.42
C LEU A 167 5.49 -2.74 -18.45
N PRO A 168 4.69 -1.86 -17.80
CA PRO A 168 3.51 -2.19 -17.00
C PRO A 168 2.28 -2.58 -17.83
N ILE A 169 1.38 -3.35 -17.21
CA ILE A 169 0.06 -3.70 -17.76
C ILE A 169 -1.00 -2.83 -17.07
N ASP A 170 -1.74 -2.05 -17.85
CA ASP A 170 -2.89 -1.30 -17.35
C ASP A 170 -4.17 -2.11 -17.62
N ILE A 171 -4.86 -2.52 -16.57
CA ILE A 171 -6.10 -3.31 -16.62
C ILE A 171 -7.27 -2.53 -16.02
N THR A 172 -8.42 -2.53 -16.69
CA THR A 172 -9.64 -1.90 -16.17
C THR A 172 -10.73 -2.95 -16.00
N VAL A 173 -11.17 -3.14 -14.77
CA VAL A 173 -12.23 -4.09 -14.38
C VAL A 173 -13.37 -3.30 -13.76
N SER A 174 -14.56 -3.35 -14.39
CA SER A 174 -15.71 -2.54 -13.97
C SER A 174 -15.34 -1.05 -13.89
N ARG A 175 -15.48 -0.43 -12.72
CA ARG A 175 -15.12 0.99 -12.46
C ARG A 175 -13.69 1.19 -11.94
N PHE A 176 -12.90 0.13 -11.83
CA PHE A 176 -11.56 0.14 -11.25
C PHE A 176 -10.50 0.07 -12.34
N GLY A 177 -9.54 0.99 -12.31
CA GLY A 177 -8.34 0.93 -13.15
C GLY A 177 -7.14 0.55 -12.30
N PHE A 178 -6.39 -0.46 -12.72
CA PHE A 178 -5.18 -0.91 -12.03
C PHE A 178 -3.99 -0.90 -12.99
N ARG A 179 -2.81 -0.70 -12.42
CA ARG A 179 -1.51 -0.89 -13.09
C ARG A 179 -0.77 -2.03 -12.42
N VAL A 180 -0.34 -3.01 -13.22
CA VAL A 180 0.45 -4.16 -12.79
C VAL A 180 1.90 -3.94 -13.22
N GLU A 181 2.81 -3.98 -12.26
CA GLU A 181 4.25 -3.77 -12.43
C GLU A 181 5.04 -4.98 -11.91
N LYS A 182 6.28 -5.16 -12.37
CA LYS A 182 7.17 -6.19 -11.83
C LYS A 182 7.73 -5.71 -10.49
N SER A 183 7.51 -6.47 -9.42
CA SER A 183 8.21 -6.22 -8.16
C SER A 183 9.69 -6.60 -8.32
N GLN A 184 10.59 -5.75 -7.83
CA GLN A 184 12.03 -6.02 -7.79
C GLN A 184 12.46 -6.68 -6.46
N SER A 185 11.53 -7.26 -5.70
CA SER A 185 11.78 -7.90 -4.41
C SER A 185 12.53 -9.25 -4.54
N LEU A 186 13.50 -9.50 -3.65
CA LEU A 186 14.32 -10.73 -3.56
C LEU A 186 13.57 -12.04 -3.20
N GLY A 187 12.24 -12.04 -3.18
CA GLY A 187 11.40 -13.20 -2.84
C GLY A 187 10.87 -14.01 -4.04
N GLY A 188 11.37 -13.74 -5.24
CA GLY A 188 10.80 -14.24 -6.51
C GLY A 188 9.97 -13.17 -7.23
N PRO A 189 9.52 -13.41 -8.48
CA PRO A 189 8.79 -12.42 -9.26
C PRO A 189 7.37 -12.24 -8.70
N ALA A 190 7.21 -11.39 -7.70
CA ALA A 190 5.90 -10.86 -7.34
C ALA A 190 5.53 -9.71 -8.28
N PHE A 191 4.27 -9.59 -8.64
CA PHE A 191 3.74 -8.46 -9.37
C PHE A 191 3.15 -7.46 -8.37
N ASN A 192 3.46 -6.17 -8.53
CA ASN A 192 2.86 -5.10 -7.74
C ASN A 192 1.62 -4.54 -8.46
N VAL A 193 0.62 -4.11 -7.70
CA VAL A 193 -0.61 -3.53 -8.23
C VAL A 193 -0.85 -2.16 -7.62
N ILE A 194 -1.11 -1.17 -8.49
CA ILE A 194 -1.32 0.24 -8.14
C ILE A 194 -2.68 0.68 -8.70
N ASP A 195 -3.42 1.54 -7.98
CA ASP A 195 -4.63 2.17 -8.51
C ASP A 195 -4.27 3.22 -9.58
N LYS A 196 -4.91 3.13 -10.75
CA LYS A 196 -4.75 4.06 -11.88
C LYS A 196 -5.84 5.14 -11.91
N SER A 197 -6.84 5.02 -11.04
CA SER A 197 -7.94 5.97 -10.96
C SER A 197 -7.39 7.29 -10.39
N GLY A 198 -7.43 8.37 -11.17
CA GLY A 198 -6.99 9.69 -10.71
C GLY A 198 -7.72 10.14 -9.43
N ALA A 199 -7.11 11.09 -8.70
CA ALA A 199 -7.46 11.57 -7.36
C ALA A 199 -8.90 12.14 -7.16
N GLU A 200 -9.83 11.94 -8.08
CA GLU A 200 -11.17 12.53 -8.05
C GLU A 200 -12.23 11.73 -7.28
N ALA A 201 -11.85 10.67 -6.57
CA ALA A 201 -12.78 9.84 -5.79
C ALA A 201 -12.56 9.96 -4.27
N SER A 202 -12.47 11.19 -3.74
CA SER A 202 -12.44 11.41 -2.29
C SER A 202 -13.86 11.34 -1.71
N GLY A 203 -14.29 10.12 -1.37
CA GLY A 203 -15.42 9.85 -0.50
C GLY A 203 -14.98 9.36 0.88
N VAL A 204 -15.86 9.41 1.88
CA VAL A 204 -15.62 8.98 3.28
C VAL A 204 -15.25 7.48 3.39
N TYR A 205 -15.48 6.69 2.34
CA TYR A 205 -15.06 5.31 2.22
C TYR A 205 -14.41 5.06 0.85
N ASP A 206 -13.09 4.86 0.84
CA ASP A 206 -12.36 4.48 -0.38
C ASP A 206 -12.28 2.96 -0.51
N VAL A 207 -13.25 2.40 -1.23
CA VAL A 207 -13.26 0.97 -1.56
C VAL A 207 -12.08 0.57 -2.45
N ARG A 208 -11.47 1.50 -3.19
CA ARG A 208 -10.36 1.22 -4.10
C ARG A 208 -9.10 0.93 -3.31
N ALA A 209 -8.79 1.77 -2.32
CA ALA A 209 -7.69 1.53 -1.39
C ALA A 209 -7.84 0.17 -0.67
N ASP A 210 -9.04 -0.15 -0.19
CA ASP A 210 -9.32 -1.45 0.46
C ASP A 210 -9.07 -2.65 -0.49
N VAL A 211 -9.39 -2.50 -1.78
CA VAL A 211 -9.16 -3.53 -2.83
C VAL A 211 -7.68 -3.68 -3.16
N VAL A 212 -6.96 -2.58 -3.40
CA VAL A 212 -5.51 -2.61 -3.67
C VAL A 212 -4.77 -3.25 -2.50
N GLN A 213 -5.10 -2.86 -1.27
CA GLN A 213 -4.52 -3.47 -0.08
C GLN A 213 -4.80 -4.97 -0.03
N SER A 214 -6.02 -5.42 -0.36
CA SER A 214 -6.34 -6.84 -0.37
C SER A 214 -5.59 -7.62 -1.45
N ILE A 215 -5.32 -7.01 -2.61
CA ILE A 215 -4.51 -7.61 -3.67
C ILE A 215 -3.07 -7.76 -3.22
N GLN A 216 -2.49 -6.73 -2.58
CA GLN A 216 -1.12 -6.74 -2.07
C GLN A 216 -0.90 -7.75 -0.94
N GLU A 217 -1.90 -7.98 -0.08
CA GLU A 217 -1.86 -8.98 0.98
C GLU A 217 -2.07 -10.43 0.46
N SER A 218 -2.44 -10.59 -0.81
CA SER A 218 -2.73 -11.90 -1.39
C SER A 218 -1.48 -12.69 -1.75
N LYS A 219 -1.61 -14.03 -1.72
CA LYS A 219 -0.58 -14.97 -2.18
C LYS A 219 -0.52 -15.12 -3.70
N GLU A 220 -1.54 -14.65 -4.40
CA GLU A 220 -1.69 -14.79 -5.86
C GLU A 220 -0.87 -13.77 -6.67
N THR A 221 -0.05 -12.95 -6.01
CA THR A 221 0.80 -11.95 -6.66
C THR A 221 2.06 -12.55 -7.31
N ALA A 222 2.37 -13.83 -7.06
CA ALA A 222 3.59 -14.49 -7.55
C ALA A 222 3.53 -14.91 -9.04
N ARG A 223 2.33 -15.04 -9.62
CA ARG A 223 2.13 -15.47 -11.01
C ARG A 223 1.18 -14.51 -11.70
N LEU A 224 1.57 -14.02 -12.88
CA LEU A 224 0.80 -13.01 -13.60
C LEU A 224 -0.62 -13.48 -13.91
N GLY A 225 -0.77 -14.73 -14.34
CA GLY A 225 -2.09 -15.30 -14.64
C GLY A 225 -3.01 -15.28 -13.42
N ASP A 226 -2.53 -15.78 -12.28
CA ASP A 226 -3.29 -15.86 -11.03
C ASP A 226 -3.65 -14.45 -10.51
N LEU A 227 -2.74 -13.48 -10.67
CA LEU A 227 -2.99 -12.08 -10.35
C LEU A 227 -4.09 -11.46 -11.24
N LEU A 228 -4.02 -11.68 -12.56
CA LEU A 228 -5.02 -11.13 -13.50
C LEU A 228 -6.41 -11.70 -13.20
N GLU A 229 -6.51 -13.00 -12.88
CA GLU A 229 -7.76 -13.62 -12.43
C GLU A 229 -8.27 -13.03 -11.11
N MET A 230 -7.37 -12.79 -10.15
CA MET A 230 -7.74 -12.15 -8.89
C MET A 230 -8.25 -10.72 -9.12
N ILE A 231 -7.60 -9.93 -9.97
CA ILE A 231 -8.05 -8.58 -10.33
C ILE A 231 -9.43 -8.64 -11.02
N TYR A 232 -9.62 -9.58 -11.96
CA TYR A 232 -10.91 -9.79 -12.61
C TYR A 232 -12.03 -10.14 -11.62
N SER A 233 -11.72 -10.86 -10.55
CA SER A 233 -12.73 -11.25 -9.55
C SER A 233 -13.44 -10.06 -8.89
N TYR A 234 -12.90 -8.83 -8.98
CA TYR A 234 -13.53 -7.61 -8.49
C TYR A 234 -14.58 -7.00 -9.45
N HIS A 235 -14.82 -7.57 -10.63
CA HIS A 235 -15.81 -7.05 -11.60
C HIS A 235 -17.22 -6.92 -11.01
N ASP A 236 -17.56 -7.82 -10.08
CA ASP A 236 -18.85 -7.93 -9.42
C ASP A 236 -18.91 -7.30 -8.01
N LEU A 237 -17.85 -6.59 -7.56
CA LEU A 237 -17.70 -6.16 -6.17
C LEU A 237 -18.93 -5.40 -5.61
N MET A 238 -19.61 -4.64 -6.46
CA MET A 238 -20.75 -3.81 -6.09
C MET A 238 -22.06 -4.57 -5.94
N ALA A 239 -22.12 -5.81 -6.43
CA ALA A 239 -23.31 -6.64 -6.41
C ALA A 239 -23.11 -7.95 -5.64
N ARG A 240 -21.86 -8.41 -5.48
CA ARG A 240 -21.55 -9.71 -4.89
C ARG A 240 -21.56 -9.68 -3.36
N PRO A 241 -22.46 -10.44 -2.69
CA PRO A 241 -22.44 -10.59 -1.24
C PRO A 241 -21.22 -11.39 -0.77
N CYS A 242 -20.84 -11.20 0.48
CA CYS A 242 -19.83 -12.03 1.15
C CYS A 242 -20.26 -13.50 1.15
N ASP A 243 -19.37 -14.39 0.70
CA ASP A 243 -19.64 -15.82 0.58
C ASP A 243 -19.88 -16.50 1.94
N LYS A 244 -19.35 -15.92 3.04
CA LYS A 244 -19.52 -16.43 4.41
C LYS A 244 -20.78 -15.90 5.11
N CYS A 245 -20.97 -14.59 5.15
CA CYS A 245 -22.08 -13.98 5.91
C CYS A 245 -23.32 -13.66 5.03
N LYS A 246 -23.22 -13.84 3.71
CA LYS A 246 -24.26 -13.58 2.70
C LYS A 246 -24.78 -12.14 2.65
N LYS A 247 -24.02 -11.19 3.20
CA LYS A 247 -24.33 -9.74 3.17
C LYS A 247 -23.38 -9.00 2.26
N LEU A 248 -23.87 -7.95 1.58
CA LEU A 248 -23.05 -7.07 0.77
C LEU A 248 -22.16 -6.17 1.65
N LEU A 249 -22.73 -5.56 2.69
CA LEU A 249 -21.99 -4.75 3.65
C LEU A 249 -21.78 -5.52 4.95
N ASP A 250 -20.60 -5.37 5.55
CA ASP A 250 -20.36 -5.88 6.88
C ASP A 250 -21.22 -5.13 7.92
N THR A 251 -21.61 -5.80 9.00
CA THR A 251 -22.54 -5.23 9.97
C THR A 251 -21.89 -4.21 10.90
N LYS A 252 -20.56 -4.13 10.93
CA LYS A 252 -19.82 -3.29 11.88
C LYS A 252 -19.30 -2.00 11.26
N LYS A 253 -18.75 -2.06 10.04
CA LYS A 253 -18.05 -0.94 9.41
C LYS A 253 -18.68 -0.52 8.07
N LEU A 254 -19.79 -1.14 7.67
CA LEU A 254 -20.45 -0.97 6.38
C LEU A 254 -19.47 -1.09 5.18
N LYS A 255 -18.53 -2.03 5.26
CA LYS A 255 -17.49 -2.29 4.25
C LYS A 255 -17.86 -3.42 3.28
N MET A 256 -17.30 -3.35 2.07
CA MET A 256 -17.49 -4.33 1.00
C MET A 256 -16.64 -5.60 1.19
N PRO A 257 -17.01 -6.75 0.58
CA PRO A 257 -16.26 -7.99 0.67
C PRO A 257 -15.04 -7.95 -0.25
N VAL A 258 -14.01 -7.24 0.18
CA VAL A 258 -12.82 -6.98 -0.63
C VAL A 258 -11.82 -8.14 -0.64
N ILE A 259 -11.88 -9.09 0.30
CA ILE A 259 -10.94 -10.22 0.31
C ILE A 259 -11.34 -11.21 -0.78
N ARG A 260 -10.39 -11.54 -1.65
CA ARG A 260 -10.51 -12.54 -2.70
C ARG A 260 -9.60 -13.72 -2.38
N GLN A 261 -10.20 -14.87 -2.07
CA GLN A 261 -9.46 -16.07 -1.68
C GLN A 261 -9.69 -17.19 -2.68
N ALA A 262 -8.62 -17.81 -3.20
CA ALA A 262 -8.73 -18.93 -4.13
C ALA A 262 -9.62 -20.03 -3.53
N ASN A 263 -10.64 -20.45 -4.27
CA ASN A 263 -11.55 -21.50 -3.83
C ASN A 263 -10.90 -22.87 -4.12
N PRO A 264 -10.57 -23.68 -3.09
CA PRO A 264 -9.92 -24.97 -3.27
C PRO A 264 -10.81 -26.01 -3.95
N SER A 265 -12.12 -25.76 -4.08
CA SER A 265 -13.11 -26.70 -4.61
C SER A 265 -13.29 -26.62 -6.13
N THR A 266 -12.60 -25.70 -6.80
CA THR A 266 -12.90 -25.28 -8.20
C THR A 266 -12.15 -26.08 -9.28
N GLN A 267 -11.63 -27.27 -8.97
CA GLN A 267 -11.00 -28.12 -10.00
C GLN A 267 -11.98 -28.67 -11.05
N GLY A 268 -13.28 -28.39 -10.94
CA GLY A 268 -14.28 -28.73 -11.96
C GLY A 268 -15.49 -27.79 -11.92
N GLU A 269 -15.53 -26.87 -12.88
CA GLU A 269 -16.68 -26.13 -13.43
C GLU A 269 -17.64 -25.34 -12.50
N GLN A 270 -17.86 -24.08 -12.91
CA GLN A 270 -18.96 -23.14 -12.60
C GLN A 270 -18.98 -22.34 -11.28
N GLN A 271 -18.04 -22.53 -10.35
CA GLN A 271 -17.88 -21.58 -9.22
C GLN A 271 -16.82 -20.51 -9.54
N PRO A 272 -16.98 -19.26 -9.03
CA PRO A 272 -15.96 -18.25 -9.22
C PRO A 272 -14.64 -18.74 -8.59
N PRO A 273 -13.49 -18.57 -9.27
CA PRO A 273 -12.19 -19.07 -8.81
C PRO A 273 -11.78 -18.46 -7.46
N PHE A 274 -12.40 -17.34 -7.08
CA PHE A 274 -12.19 -16.65 -5.82
C PHE A 274 -13.50 -16.52 -5.03
N LEU A 275 -13.45 -16.84 -3.74
CA LEU A 275 -14.45 -16.46 -2.75
C LEU A 275 -14.34 -14.95 -2.46
N ALA A 276 -15.47 -14.29 -2.25
CA ALA A 276 -15.56 -12.88 -1.84
C ALA A 276 -15.86 -12.81 -0.34
N LEU A 277 -14.96 -12.21 0.46
CA LEU A 277 -15.08 -12.17 1.91
C LEU A 277 -14.89 -10.75 2.44
N HIS A 278 -15.63 -10.40 3.51
CA HIS A 278 -15.27 -9.24 4.33
C HIS A 278 -13.98 -9.51 5.09
N ARG A 279 -13.22 -8.47 5.44
CA ARG A 279 -12.05 -8.60 6.35
C ARG A 279 -12.38 -9.21 7.72
N ALA A 280 -13.61 -9.04 8.19
CA ALA A 280 -14.08 -9.70 9.42
C ALA A 280 -14.55 -11.15 9.21
N CYS A 281 -14.59 -11.62 7.96
CA CYS A 281 -15.07 -12.93 7.54
C CYS A 281 -13.96 -13.85 7.02
N SER A 282 -12.80 -13.31 6.63
CA SER A 282 -11.59 -14.08 6.35
C SER A 282 -11.11 -14.85 7.57
#